data_AF-A0A397SC92-F1
#
_entry.id   AF-A0A397SC92-F1
#
_cell.length_a   1.000
_cell.length_b   1.000
_cell.length_c   1.000
_cell.angle_alpha   90.00
_cell.angle_beta   90.00
_cell.angle_gamma   90.00
#
_symmetry.space_group_name_H-M   'P 1'
#
loop_
_entity.id
_entity.type
_entity.pdbx_description
1 polymer ?
#
loop_
_entity_poly.entity_id
_entity_poly.type
_entity_poly.pdbx_seq_one_letter_code
_entity_poly.pdbx_strand_id
1 'polypeptide(L)'
;MVFNIQISEFSLEAILIGSSNIIAQTIVDLFNIAMKVRQKKILCWYYYYKVYENRIRDVKSMNKIDDQLARTLVYSEIKSLLPNITDVNLCKITSGAKKVYILFEGIEIDKIQAITYSARLFQV
;
A
#
# COMPACT_ATOMS: atom_id res chain seq x y z
N MET A 1 13.13 -0.02 3.00
CA MET A 1 12.92 0.52 1.65
C MET A 1 12.60 2.00 1.79
N VAL A 2 13.55 2.88 1.50
CA VAL A 2 13.34 4.33 1.58
C VAL A 2 12.65 4.75 0.28
N PHE A 3 11.44 5.32 0.39
CA PHE A 3 10.67 5.74 -0.78
C PHE A 3 10.84 7.24 -0.99
N ASN A 4 11.69 7.62 -1.94
CA ASN A 4 11.74 8.99 -2.42
C ASN A 4 10.66 9.17 -3.51
N ILE A 5 9.67 10.02 -3.27
CA ILE A 5 8.69 10.45 -4.28
C ILE A 5 9.06 11.91 -4.57
N GLN A 6 9.92 12.13 -5.57
CA GLN A 6 10.13 13.48 -6.09
C GLN A 6 8.95 13.83 -6.99
N ILE A 7 8.13 14.78 -6.53
CA ILE A 7 7.27 15.56 -7.41
C ILE A 7 8.20 16.57 -8.08
N SER A 8 8.23 16.60 -9.41
CA SER A 8 9.04 17.57 -10.15
C SER A 8 8.48 18.97 -9.89
N GLU A 9 9.33 19.89 -9.40
CA GLU A 9 8.97 21.28 -9.10
C GLU A 9 8.37 22.01 -10.33
N PHE A 10 8.84 21.65 -11.53
CA PHE A 10 8.32 22.10 -12.82
C PHE A 10 6.83 21.79 -13.03
N SER A 11 6.30 20.68 -12.48
CA SER A 11 4.89 20.33 -12.64
C SER A 11 3.96 21.22 -11.81
N LEU A 12 4.44 21.85 -10.74
CA LEU A 12 3.64 22.79 -9.94
C LEU A 12 3.56 24.17 -10.58
N GLU A 13 4.67 24.68 -11.14
CA GLU A 13 4.71 25.98 -11.81
C GLU A 13 3.83 26.02 -13.07
N ALA A 14 3.84 24.95 -13.87
CA ALA A 14 3.00 24.85 -15.06
C ALA A 14 1.49 24.92 -14.77
N ILE A 15 1.05 24.36 -13.63
CA ILE A 15 -0.35 24.41 -13.16
C ILE A 15 -0.74 25.85 -12.80
N LEU A 16 0.18 26.62 -12.21
CA LEU A 16 -0.05 28.01 -11.80
C LEU A 16 -0.10 28.98 -13.00
N ILE A 17 0.58 28.66 -14.11
CA ILE A 17 0.74 29.58 -15.26
C ILE A 17 -0.33 29.39 -16.34
N GLY A 18 -1.15 28.32 -16.30
CA GLY A 18 -2.35 28.20 -17.15
C GLY A 18 -2.09 28.17 -18.66
N SER A 19 -0.93 27.66 -19.11
CA SER A 19 -0.58 27.58 -20.53
C SER A 19 -1.21 26.36 -21.23
N SER A 20 -2.05 26.59 -22.24
CA SER A 20 -2.96 25.60 -22.85
C SER A 20 -2.31 24.35 -23.44
N ASN A 21 -1.11 24.45 -24.03
CA ASN A 21 -0.38 23.30 -24.59
C ASN A 21 0.42 22.49 -23.54
N ILE A 22 0.54 22.99 -22.29
CA ILE A 22 1.25 22.31 -21.20
C ILE A 22 0.26 21.54 -20.28
N ILE A 23 -1.04 21.84 -20.36
CA ILE A 23 -2.07 21.24 -19.49
C ILE A 23 -2.22 19.74 -19.75
N ALA A 24 -2.28 19.28 -21.00
CA ALA A 24 -2.49 17.86 -21.31
C ALA A 24 -1.34 16.97 -20.81
N GLN A 25 -0.08 17.36 -21.10
CA GLN A 25 1.08 16.61 -20.64
C GLN A 25 1.19 16.63 -19.11
N THR A 26 0.93 17.77 -18.47
CA THR A 26 0.91 17.88 -17.01
C THR A 26 -0.17 17.00 -16.38
N ILE A 27 -1.37 16.94 -16.98
CA ILE A 27 -2.45 16.03 -16.54
C ILE A 27 -1.99 14.58 -16.63
N VAL A 28 -1.37 14.17 -17.74
CA VAL A 28 -0.85 12.81 -17.93
C VAL A 28 0.24 12.49 -16.89
N ASP A 29 1.14 13.42 -16.63
CA ASP A 29 2.22 13.24 -15.65
C ASP A 29 1.67 13.08 -14.23
N LEU A 30 0.73 13.94 -13.83
CA LEU A 30 0.03 13.83 -12.54
C LEU A 30 -0.74 12.51 -12.42
N PHE A 31 -1.43 12.09 -13.48
CA PHE A 31 -2.12 10.80 -13.51
C PHE A 31 -1.15 9.64 -13.31
N ASN A 32 -0.02 9.64 -14.02
CA ASN A 32 1.02 8.62 -13.90
C ASN A 32 1.64 8.59 -12.49
N ILE A 33 1.88 9.75 -11.89
CA ILE A 33 2.34 9.85 -10.49
C ILE A 33 1.29 9.26 -9.54
N ALA A 34 0.02 9.65 -9.68
CA ALA A 34 -1.07 9.14 -8.85
C ALA A 34 -1.22 7.62 -8.98
N MET A 35 -1.10 7.07 -10.18
CA MET A 35 -1.13 5.63 -10.44
C MET A 35 0.04 4.91 -9.77
N LYS A 36 1.27 5.43 -9.88
CA LYS A 36 2.45 4.87 -9.20
C LYS A 36 2.29 4.92 -7.67
N VAL A 37 1.78 6.01 -7.12
CA VAL A 37 1.51 6.14 -5.68
C VAL A 37 0.45 5.14 -5.22
N ARG A 38 -0.64 5.00 -5.98
CA ARG A 38 -1.70 4.01 -5.71
C ARG A 38 -1.15 2.58 -5.72
N GLN A 39 -0.35 2.22 -6.72
CA GLN A 39 0.28 0.90 -6.82
C GLN A 39 1.20 0.61 -5.63
N LYS A 40 2.08 1.57 -5.27
CA LYS A 40 2.94 1.45 -4.08
C LYS A 40 2.13 1.27 -2.81
N LYS A 41 1.03 2.02 -2.65
CA LYS A 41 0.14 1.90 -1.50
C LYS A 41 -0.50 0.50 -1.41
N ILE A 42 -1.00 -0.03 -2.52
CA ILE A 42 -1.55 -1.40 -2.58
C ILE A 42 -0.49 -2.43 -2.18
N LEU A 43 0.72 -2.31 -2.73
CA LEU A 43 1.83 -3.22 -2.44
C LEU A 43 2.24 -3.17 -0.96
N CYS A 44 2.29 -1.97 -0.37
CA CYS A 44 2.57 -1.81 1.06
C CYS A 44 1.51 -2.49 1.92
N TRP A 45 0.22 -2.35 1.58
CA TRP A 45 -0.85 -3.03 2.32
C TRP A 45 -0.80 -4.54 2.20
N TYR A 46 -0.50 -5.06 1.00
CA TYR A 46 -0.30 -6.49 0.79
C TYR A 46 0.82 -7.03 1.70
N TYR A 47 2.01 -6.40 1.67
CA TYR A 47 3.13 -6.86 2.49
C TYR A 47 2.92 -6.64 3.98
N TYR A 48 2.27 -5.55 4.37
CA TYR A 48 1.88 -5.33 5.77
C TYR A 48 1.10 -6.53 6.31
N TYR A 49 0.05 -6.96 5.61
CA TYR A 49 -0.77 -8.06 6.10
C TYR A 49 -0.05 -9.42 5.99
N LYS A 50 0.77 -9.63 4.96
CA LYS A 50 1.60 -10.83 4.82
C LYS A 50 2.56 -11.00 5.99
N VAL A 51 3.28 -9.93 6.36
CA VAL A 51 4.20 -9.95 7.51
C VAL A 51 3.42 -10.09 8.82
N TYR A 52 2.26 -9.45 8.95
CA TYR A 52 1.37 -9.60 10.09
C TYR A 52 0.92 -11.06 10.31
N GLU A 53 0.43 -11.75 9.27
CA GLU A 53 0.04 -13.16 9.35
C GLU A 53 1.23 -14.08 9.64
N ASN A 54 2.41 -13.80 9.07
CA ASN A 54 3.63 -14.53 9.41
C ASN A 54 3.98 -14.38 10.89
N ARG A 55 3.94 -13.15 11.42
CA ARG A 55 4.21 -12.88 12.83
C ARG A 55 3.20 -13.57 13.75
N ILE A 56 1.93 -13.66 13.36
CA ILE A 56 0.91 -14.44 14.08
C ILE A 56 1.30 -15.91 14.12
N ARG A 57 1.72 -16.50 12.99
CA ARG A 57 2.16 -17.89 12.90
C ARG A 57 3.37 -18.16 13.80
N ASP A 58 4.34 -17.26 13.80
CA ASP A 58 5.53 -17.34 14.65
C ASP A 58 5.15 -17.29 16.13
N VAL A 59 4.39 -16.29 16.55
CA VAL A 59 3.94 -16.13 17.94
C VAL A 59 3.12 -17.34 18.41
N LYS A 60 2.22 -17.85 17.56
CA LYS A 60 1.40 -19.02 17.83
C LYS A 60 2.26 -20.27 18.06
N SER A 61 3.23 -20.52 17.17
CA SER A 61 4.11 -21.69 17.24
C SER A 61 5.10 -21.62 18.43
N MET A 62 5.70 -20.46 18.66
CA MET A 62 6.67 -20.24 19.74
C MET A 62 6.04 -20.41 21.12
N ASN A 63 4.86 -19.80 21.32
CA ASN A 63 4.19 -19.77 22.61
C ASN A 63 3.21 -20.92 22.81
N LYS A 64 2.94 -21.72 21.75
CA LYS A 64 1.95 -22.81 21.73
C LYS A 64 0.56 -22.36 22.21
N ILE A 65 0.14 -21.19 21.72
CA ILE A 65 -1.15 -20.57 22.06
C ILE A 65 -2.15 -20.71 20.92
N ASP A 66 -3.42 -20.42 21.19
CA ASP A 66 -4.44 -20.37 20.14
C ASP A 66 -4.25 -19.18 19.17
N ASP A 67 -4.97 -19.22 18.05
CA ASP A 67 -4.88 -18.22 16.99
C ASP A 67 -5.34 -16.83 17.44
N GLN A 68 -6.38 -16.77 18.28
CA GLN A 68 -6.98 -15.53 18.74
C GLN A 68 -6.05 -14.80 19.71
N LEU A 69 -5.40 -15.55 20.61
CA LEU A 69 -4.41 -14.99 21.53
C LEU A 69 -3.17 -14.51 20.77
N ALA A 70 -2.69 -15.29 19.79
CA ALA A 70 -1.58 -14.86 18.93
C ALA A 70 -1.91 -13.56 18.17
N ARG A 71 -3.09 -13.45 17.57
CA ARG A 71 -3.56 -12.21 16.91
C ARG A 71 -3.59 -11.03 17.87
N THR A 72 -4.08 -11.23 19.09
CA THR A 72 -4.17 -10.17 20.11
C THR A 72 -2.78 -9.68 20.54
N LEU A 73 -1.81 -10.58 20.71
CA LEU A 73 -0.44 -10.23 21.05
C LEU A 73 0.24 -9.43 19.94
N VAL A 74 0.16 -9.91 18.69
CA VAL A 74 0.75 -9.20 17.54
C VAL A 74 0.09 -7.84 17.32
N TYR A 75 -1.23 -7.75 17.49
CA TYR A 75 -1.94 -6.48 17.41
C TYR A 75 -1.45 -5.50 18.48
N SER A 76 -1.26 -5.97 19.72
CA SER A 76 -0.76 -5.17 20.83
C SER A 76 0.70 -4.73 20.61
N GLU A 77 1.54 -5.59 20.02
CA GLU A 77 2.91 -5.27 19.60
C GLU A 77 2.94 -4.14 18.57
N ILE A 78 2.06 -4.17 17.56
CA ILE A 78 1.97 -3.10 16.56
C ILE A 78 1.44 -1.80 17.20
N LYS A 79 0.43 -1.92 18.06
CA LYS A 79 -0.19 -0.76 18.71
C LYS A 79 0.78 -0.02 19.62
N SER A 80 1.63 -0.73 20.37
CA SER A 80 2.63 -0.09 21.26
C SER A 80 3.67 0.72 20.48
N LEU A 81 3.96 0.33 19.24
CA LEU A 81 4.86 1.04 18.33
C LEU A 81 4.17 2.22 17.60
N LEU A 82 2.85 2.34 17.71
CA LEU A 82 2.04 3.39 17.09
C LEU A 82 1.17 4.10 18.14
N PRO A 83 1.75 4.78 19.14
CA PRO A 83 1.00 5.31 20.28
C PRO A 83 -0.09 6.33 19.88
N ASN A 84 0.08 7.01 18.73
CA ASN A 84 -0.86 8.01 18.24
C ASN A 84 -2.04 7.43 17.43
N ILE A 85 -2.07 6.12 17.15
CA ILE A 85 -3.18 5.50 16.42
C ILE A 85 -4.28 5.06 17.37
N THR A 86 -5.55 5.34 17.05
CA THR A 86 -6.68 4.78 17.82
C THR A 86 -6.89 3.30 17.48
N ASP A 87 -7.47 2.53 18.39
CA ASP A 87 -7.73 1.11 18.12
C ASP A 87 -8.73 0.90 16.98
N VAL A 88 -9.74 1.77 16.90
CA VAL A 88 -10.71 1.76 15.78
C VAL A 88 -9.98 1.97 14.45
N ASN A 89 -9.01 2.88 14.39
CA ASN A 89 -8.27 3.17 13.16
C ASN A 89 -7.33 2.02 12.79
N LEU A 90 -6.57 1.49 13.74
CA LEU A 90 -5.69 0.34 13.49
C LEU A 90 -6.48 -0.89 13.05
N CYS A 91 -7.62 -1.16 13.68
CA CYS A 91 -8.53 -2.24 13.28
C CYS A 91 -9.04 -2.07 11.83
N LYS A 92 -9.48 -0.85 11.46
CA LYS A 92 -9.91 -0.53 10.09
C LYS A 92 -8.79 -0.73 9.07
N ILE A 93 -7.58 -0.27 9.39
CA ILE A 93 -6.41 -0.40 8.52
C ILE A 93 -6.05 -1.88 8.32
N THR A 94 -5.94 -2.65 9.41
CA THR A 94 -5.61 -4.08 9.35
C THR A 94 -6.66 -4.86 8.58
N SER A 95 -7.95 -4.56 8.78
CA SER A 95 -9.05 -5.17 8.02
C SER A 95 -9.01 -4.80 6.54
N GLY A 96 -8.64 -3.55 6.20
CA GLY A 96 -8.43 -3.12 4.82
C GLY A 96 -7.27 -3.85 4.15
N ALA A 97 -6.15 -3.98 4.86
CA ALA A 97 -4.97 -4.70 4.37
C ALA A 97 -5.24 -6.20 4.17
N LYS A 98 -6.06 -6.82 5.05
CA LYS A 98 -6.54 -8.21 4.88
C LYS A 98 -7.24 -8.42 3.55
N LYS A 99 -8.14 -7.49 3.17
CA LYS A 99 -8.87 -7.58 1.90
C LYS A 99 -7.92 -7.51 0.71
N VAL A 100 -6.92 -6.61 0.76
CA VAL A 100 -5.88 -6.51 -0.26
C VAL A 100 -5.09 -7.80 -0.35
N TYR A 101 -4.66 -8.36 0.78
CA TYR A 101 -3.92 -9.62 0.83
C TYR A 101 -4.69 -10.77 0.19
N ILE A 102 -5.94 -11.02 0.61
CA ILE A 102 -6.77 -12.11 0.10
C ILE A 102 -6.99 -11.97 -1.42
N LEU A 103 -7.21 -10.75 -1.92
CA LEU A 103 -7.42 -10.49 -3.35
C LEU A 103 -6.21 -10.92 -4.20
N PHE A 104 -5.00 -10.77 -3.66
CA PHE A 104 -3.75 -10.97 -4.40
C PHE A 104 -2.97 -12.23 -4.01
N GLU A 105 -3.36 -12.94 -2.94
CA GLU A 105 -2.75 -14.23 -2.59
C GLU A 105 -3.15 -15.33 -3.60
N GLY A 106 -4.40 -15.31 -4.09
CA GLY A 106 -4.89 -16.26 -5.10
C GLY A 106 -4.47 -15.93 -6.55
N ILE A 107 -3.85 -14.77 -6.76
CA ILE A 107 -3.36 -14.31 -8.06
C ILE A 107 -1.87 -14.09 -7.86
N GLU A 108 -1.03 -15.10 -8.14
CA GLU A 108 0.44 -15.03 -8.01
C GLU A 108 0.99 -13.61 -8.17
N ILE A 109 1.80 -13.16 -7.19
CA ILE A 109 2.30 -11.78 -7.00
C ILE A 109 2.77 -11.13 -8.31
N ASP A 110 3.29 -11.93 -9.25
CA ASP A 110 3.75 -11.54 -10.57
C ASP A 110 2.68 -10.76 -11.37
N LYS A 111 1.38 -11.00 -11.11
CA LYS A 111 0.29 -10.23 -11.72
C LYS A 111 0.00 -8.89 -11.04
N ILE A 112 0.44 -8.62 -9.82
CA ILE A 112 0.37 -7.27 -9.22
C ILE A 112 1.32 -6.33 -10.00
N GLN A 113 2.52 -6.82 -10.33
CA GLN A 113 3.45 -6.15 -11.22
C GLN A 113 2.99 -6.15 -12.68
N ALA A 114 2.30 -7.20 -13.16
CA ALA A 114 1.79 -7.23 -14.53
C ALA A 114 0.54 -6.35 -14.76
N ILE A 115 -0.42 -6.27 -13.82
CA ILE A 115 -1.53 -5.29 -13.85
C ILE A 115 -0.97 -3.86 -13.83
N THR A 116 0.18 -3.68 -13.19
CA THR A 116 0.94 -2.42 -13.16
C THR A 116 1.58 -2.09 -14.52
N TYR A 117 1.87 -3.09 -15.35
CA TYR A 117 2.46 -2.94 -16.69
C TYR A 117 1.39 -2.88 -17.81
N SER A 118 0.32 -3.69 -17.73
CA SER A 118 -0.74 -3.71 -18.74
C SER A 118 -1.58 -2.43 -18.75
N ALA A 119 -1.75 -1.74 -17.62
CA ALA A 119 -2.33 -0.40 -17.57
C ALA A 119 -1.49 0.66 -18.32
N ARG A 120 -0.19 0.39 -18.61
CA ARG A 120 0.64 1.22 -19.50
C ARG A 120 0.49 0.87 -20.98
N LEU A 121 -0.02 -0.32 -21.31
CA LEU A 121 -0.15 -0.82 -22.69
C LEU A 121 -1.52 -0.53 -23.32
N PHE A 122 -2.55 -0.20 -22.52
CA PHE A 122 -3.87 0.22 -23.02
C PHE A 122 -4.01 1.74 -23.23
N GLN A 123 -2.90 2.47 -23.34
CA GLN A 123 -2.88 3.90 -23.73
C GLN A 123 -2.09 4.09 -25.04
N VAL A 124 -2.36 3.27 -26.05
CA VAL A 124 -1.96 3.55 -27.45
C VAL A 124 -3.12 4.18 -28.18
#